data_AF-A0A1V6YJS0-F1
#
_entry.id   AF-A0A1V6YJS0-F1
#
_cell.length_a   1.000
_cell.length_b   1.000
_cell.length_c   1.000
_cell.angle_alpha   90.00
_cell.angle_beta   90.00
_cell.angle_gamma   90.00
#
_symmetry.space_group_name_H-M   'P 1'
#
loop_
_entity.id
_entity.type
_entity.pdbx_description
1 polymer ?
#
loop_
_entity_poly.entity_id
_entity_poly.type
_entity_poly.pdbx_seq_one_letter_code
_entity_poly.pdbx_strand_id
1 'polypeptide(L)'
;MCPTPIWIWLFEQKEQSLQQLHRELRYMGPGYTTNQVTNIDIHPMDFWTGDTDPSLIQFFTPDTDTDFKIANTALDPEDPVDDPFTWVRAMKDSQDFTPHEMHHQLYKAFSKYLRKSPGGNKTPIFWDMVSMEEDDSLFNSNDQHGFTIQRGATSADGKAAHQLVVMESEECYHDVLPSVGELNVLVRWMLCGFKNHKHQFGRYHRHERPQLDFPTMVISFLPDARVRVLHGYFDEGRLKVAYTQALNFDAEDYADKMDGLLQWAWPLTDGDTTKPIPLPTIEDDEEDEWDEWEKWELRYREDSEDEGLETESDGEGDSTEAQKYLSDYESEFSQEDESDWEDEGPVEEGWMEEDMMSADIKRKIIERLEEKIRCLGEVRELT
;
A
#
# COMPACT_ATOMS: atom_id res chain seq x y z
N MET A 1 17.88 -27.07 2.74
CA MET A 1 17.20 -25.76 2.85
C MET A 1 15.85 -25.91 2.17
N CYS A 2 14.74 -25.60 2.86
CA CYS A 2 13.43 -25.61 2.20
C CYS A 2 13.34 -24.38 1.28
N PRO A 3 12.83 -24.51 0.05
CA PRO A 3 12.64 -23.38 -0.84
C PRO A 3 11.64 -22.39 -0.22
N THR A 4 11.96 -21.11 -0.29
CA THR A 4 11.05 -20.02 0.10
C THR A 4 9.75 -20.17 -0.69
N PRO A 5 8.57 -20.16 -0.05
CA PRO A 5 7.29 -20.17 -0.76
C PRO A 5 7.21 -19.06 -1.80
N ILE A 6 6.70 -19.38 -3.01
CA ILE A 6 6.64 -18.47 -4.16
C ILE A 6 5.94 -17.13 -3.81
N TRP A 7 4.91 -17.17 -2.97
CA TRP A 7 4.18 -15.98 -2.56
C TRP A 7 5.02 -15.03 -1.69
N ILE A 8 5.97 -15.54 -0.89
CA ILE A 8 6.90 -14.71 -0.13
C ILE A 8 7.84 -13.99 -1.10
N TRP A 9 8.38 -14.72 -2.08
CA TRP A 9 9.24 -14.13 -3.11
C TRP A 9 8.52 -13.03 -3.91
N LEU A 10 7.27 -13.25 -4.33
CA LEU A 10 6.48 -12.24 -5.03
C LEU A 10 6.14 -11.03 -4.16
N PHE A 11 5.83 -11.27 -2.90
CA PHE A 11 5.57 -10.20 -1.94
C PHE A 11 6.82 -9.33 -1.74
N GLU A 12 7.99 -9.94 -1.56
CA GLU A 12 9.29 -9.25 -1.48
C GLU A 12 9.61 -8.51 -2.79
N GLN A 13 9.32 -9.11 -3.95
CA GLN A 13 9.53 -8.49 -5.25
C GLN A 13 8.69 -7.22 -5.40
N LYS A 14 7.38 -7.28 -5.11
CA LYS A 14 6.49 -6.11 -5.19
C LYS A 14 6.91 -5.00 -4.25
N GLU A 15 7.30 -5.34 -3.02
CA GLU A 15 7.82 -4.38 -2.06
C GLU A 15 9.11 -3.72 -2.58
N GLN A 16 10.06 -4.50 -3.11
CA GLN A 16 11.29 -3.97 -3.71
C GLN A 16 10.99 -3.04 -4.88
N SER A 17 10.05 -3.41 -5.76
CA SER A 17 9.60 -2.57 -6.87
C SER A 17 9.00 -1.25 -6.38
N LEU A 18 8.13 -1.28 -5.36
CA LEU A 18 7.58 -0.07 -4.75
C LEU A 18 8.66 0.79 -4.08
N GLN A 19 9.61 0.20 -3.37
CA GLN A 19 10.71 0.92 -2.73
C GLN A 19 11.66 1.57 -3.75
N GLN A 20 11.91 0.90 -4.87
CA GLN A 20 12.68 1.47 -5.97
C GLN A 20 11.91 2.64 -6.59
N LEU A 21 10.63 2.43 -6.91
CA LEU A 21 9.79 3.47 -7.50
C LEU A 21 9.64 4.68 -6.58
N HIS A 22 9.46 4.46 -5.28
CA HIS A 22 9.41 5.52 -4.28
C HIS A 22 10.69 6.34 -4.28
N ARG A 23 11.86 5.69 -4.35
CA ARG A 23 13.15 6.37 -4.46
C ARG A 23 13.22 7.22 -5.74
N GLU A 24 12.84 6.65 -6.88
CA GLU A 24 12.81 7.36 -8.17
C GLU A 24 11.91 8.60 -8.12
N LEU A 25 10.66 8.45 -7.68
CA LEU A 25 9.70 9.55 -7.53
C LEU A 25 10.16 10.60 -6.50
N ARG A 26 10.83 10.18 -5.42
CA ARG A 26 11.38 11.10 -4.42
C ARG A 26 12.50 11.96 -4.97
N TYR A 27 13.34 11.46 -5.87
CA TYR A 27 14.42 12.24 -6.49
C TYR A 27 13.98 13.02 -7.73
N MET A 28 12.84 12.69 -8.32
CA MET A 28 12.24 13.52 -9.36
C MET A 28 11.87 14.89 -8.79
N GLY A 29 12.03 15.92 -9.62
CA GLY A 29 11.50 17.24 -9.30
C GLY A 29 9.97 17.23 -9.30
N PRO A 30 9.34 18.24 -8.69
CA PRO A 30 7.90 18.38 -8.75
C PRO A 30 7.44 18.56 -10.21
N GLY A 31 6.30 17.98 -10.58
CA GLY A 31 5.88 17.89 -11.97
C GLY A 31 4.87 16.77 -12.22
N TYR A 32 4.83 16.27 -13.46
CA TYR A 32 4.04 15.11 -13.87
C TYR A 32 4.93 14.09 -14.59
N THR A 33 4.51 12.83 -14.59
CA THR A 33 5.22 11.74 -15.29
C THR A 33 4.40 11.21 -16.46
N THR A 34 5.10 10.57 -17.40
CA THR A 34 4.49 9.76 -18.46
C THR A 34 5.05 8.34 -18.36
N ASN A 35 4.41 7.38 -19.02
CA ASN A 35 4.81 5.95 -19.02
C ASN A 35 6.23 5.68 -19.54
N GLN A 36 6.99 6.70 -19.96
CA GLN A 36 8.30 6.57 -20.57
C GLN A 36 9.46 6.54 -19.56
N VAL A 37 9.20 6.82 -18.27
CA VAL A 37 10.27 7.10 -17.28
C VAL A 37 10.25 6.15 -16.07
N THR A 38 9.16 5.42 -15.84
CA THR A 38 8.98 4.59 -14.63
C THR A 38 8.32 3.24 -14.95
N ASN A 39 8.48 2.25 -14.06
CA ASN A 39 7.75 0.98 -14.09
C ASN A 39 6.27 1.14 -13.67
N ILE A 40 5.62 2.22 -14.12
CA ILE A 40 4.22 2.54 -13.87
C ILE A 40 3.50 2.59 -15.22
N ASP A 41 2.41 1.85 -15.33
CA ASP A 41 1.49 1.98 -16.44
C ASP A 41 0.29 2.85 -16.01
N ILE A 42 0.18 4.04 -16.58
CA ILE A 42 -0.84 5.03 -16.22
C ILE A 42 -1.99 5.02 -17.23
N HIS A 43 -3.24 4.92 -16.76
CA HIS A 43 -4.44 4.74 -17.58
C HIS A 43 -5.58 5.72 -17.21
N PRO A 44 -6.34 6.26 -18.16
CA PRO A 44 -7.48 7.11 -17.83
C PRO A 44 -8.63 6.31 -17.19
N MET A 45 -9.37 6.97 -16.30
CA MET A 45 -10.58 6.49 -15.61
C MET A 45 -11.68 7.53 -15.71
N ASP A 46 -12.92 7.09 -15.91
CA ASP A 46 -14.08 7.97 -15.83
C ASP A 46 -14.43 8.30 -14.37
N PHE A 47 -14.66 9.57 -14.07
CA PHE A 47 -14.92 10.03 -12.70
C PHE A 47 -16.31 9.61 -12.19
N TRP A 48 -17.31 9.52 -13.05
CA TRP A 48 -18.69 9.29 -12.60
C TRP A 48 -18.99 7.81 -12.38
N THR A 49 -18.35 6.95 -13.17
CA THR A 49 -18.57 5.51 -13.18
C THR A 49 -17.43 4.73 -12.54
N GLY A 50 -16.23 5.29 -12.49
CA GLY A 50 -15.02 4.55 -12.15
C GLY A 50 -14.58 3.58 -13.25
N ASP A 51 -15.19 3.64 -14.44
CA ASP A 51 -14.86 2.75 -15.54
C ASP A 51 -13.47 3.07 -16.09
N THR A 52 -12.71 2.00 -16.34
CA THR A 52 -11.39 2.03 -16.96
C THR A 52 -11.39 1.15 -18.21
N ASP A 53 -10.24 0.96 -18.86
CA ASP A 53 -10.12 -0.02 -19.94
C ASP A 53 -10.58 -1.41 -19.43
N PRO A 54 -11.46 -2.13 -20.15
CA PRO A 54 -11.94 -3.45 -19.73
C PRO A 54 -10.86 -4.49 -19.49
N SER A 55 -9.63 -4.27 -19.97
CA SER A 55 -8.48 -5.14 -19.67
C SER A 55 -7.91 -4.93 -18.26
N LEU A 56 -8.31 -3.89 -17.54
CA LEU A 56 -7.80 -3.53 -16.23
C LEU A 56 -8.68 -4.10 -15.11
N ILE A 57 -8.07 -4.39 -13.96
CA ILE A 57 -8.78 -4.84 -12.77
C ILE A 57 -9.40 -3.63 -12.06
N GLN A 58 -10.72 -3.66 -11.90
CA GLN A 58 -11.46 -2.64 -11.18
C GLN A 58 -11.57 -3.02 -9.70
N PHE A 59 -10.74 -2.40 -8.85
CA PHE A 59 -10.78 -2.62 -7.40
C PHE A 59 -11.71 -1.66 -6.65
N PHE A 60 -12.04 -0.53 -7.27
CA PHE A 60 -12.84 0.54 -6.67
C PHE A 60 -13.88 1.04 -7.65
N THR A 61 -15.09 1.25 -7.16
CA THR A 61 -16.16 1.94 -7.89
C THR A 61 -16.82 2.97 -6.98
N PRO A 62 -17.30 4.10 -7.53
CA PRO A 62 -18.05 5.07 -6.73
C PRO A 62 -19.33 4.42 -6.21
N ASP A 63 -19.67 4.66 -4.94
CA ASP A 63 -20.90 4.13 -4.35
C ASP A 63 -22.10 5.00 -4.77
N THR A 64 -22.67 4.71 -5.94
CA THR A 64 -23.79 5.49 -6.49
C THR A 64 -25.09 5.37 -5.68
N ASP A 65 -25.20 4.29 -4.89
CA ASP A 65 -26.34 3.98 -4.04
C ASP A 65 -26.25 4.64 -2.66
N THR A 66 -25.16 5.38 -2.40
CA THR A 66 -24.96 6.09 -1.15
C THR A 66 -26.02 7.18 -0.91
N ASP A 67 -26.31 7.39 0.37
CA ASP A 67 -27.10 8.53 0.85
C ASP A 67 -26.24 9.81 0.99
N PHE A 68 -24.92 9.74 0.74
CA PHE A 68 -24.03 10.91 0.77
C PHE A 68 -24.24 11.81 -0.46
N LYS A 69 -25.27 12.64 -0.40
CA LYS A 69 -25.64 13.62 -1.43
C LYS A 69 -26.01 14.93 -0.76
N ILE A 70 -25.73 16.07 -1.40
CA ILE A 70 -26.10 17.40 -0.91
C ILE A 70 -27.61 17.45 -0.60
N ALA A 71 -28.44 16.89 -1.49
CA ALA A 71 -29.89 16.84 -1.35
C ALA A 71 -30.38 16.08 -0.09
N ASN A 72 -29.55 15.20 0.46
CA ASN A 72 -29.83 14.45 1.69
C ASN A 72 -29.32 15.17 2.94
N THR A 73 -28.70 16.35 2.79
CA THR A 73 -28.30 17.22 3.90
C THR A 73 -29.28 18.38 4.07
N ALA A 74 -29.18 19.08 5.21
CA ALA A 74 -29.91 20.33 5.44
C ALA A 74 -29.12 21.58 4.98
N LEU A 75 -27.99 21.39 4.29
CA LEU A 75 -27.08 22.46 3.89
C LEU A 75 -27.46 22.99 2.51
N ASP A 76 -27.40 24.30 2.32
CA ASP A 76 -27.56 24.94 1.02
C ASP A 76 -26.19 25.19 0.35
N PRO A 77 -25.90 24.60 -0.84
CA PRO A 77 -24.64 24.84 -1.57
C PRO A 77 -24.48 26.28 -2.06
N GLU A 78 -25.54 27.07 -2.11
CA GLU A 78 -25.48 28.48 -2.50
C GLU A 78 -25.34 29.44 -1.30
N ASP A 79 -25.45 28.94 -0.06
CA ASP A 79 -25.25 29.73 1.16
C ASP A 79 -23.79 29.62 1.66
N PRO A 80 -23.00 30.72 1.66
CA PRO A 80 -21.63 30.74 2.18
C PRO A 80 -21.45 30.26 3.63
N VAL A 81 -22.51 30.28 4.45
CA VAL A 81 -22.48 29.77 5.83
C VAL A 81 -22.54 28.26 5.85
N ASP A 82 -23.33 27.68 4.94
CA ASP A 82 -23.52 26.24 4.81
C ASP A 82 -22.44 25.60 3.93
N ASP A 83 -21.94 26.33 2.95
CA ASP A 83 -20.85 25.93 2.07
C ASP A 83 -19.66 26.91 2.15
N PRO A 84 -18.57 26.53 2.83
CA PRO A 84 -17.40 27.40 2.95
C PRO A 84 -16.66 27.60 1.62
N PHE A 85 -16.83 26.70 0.65
CA PHE A 85 -16.23 26.85 -0.68
C PHE A 85 -16.94 27.93 -1.49
N THR A 86 -18.27 28.04 -1.36
CA THR A 86 -19.09 29.08 -2.03
C THR A 86 -18.66 30.49 -1.65
N TRP A 87 -18.27 30.70 -0.39
CA TRP A 87 -17.71 31.98 0.06
C TRP A 87 -16.43 32.35 -0.71
N VAL A 88 -15.50 31.40 -0.83
CA VAL A 88 -14.22 31.59 -1.51
C VAL A 88 -14.40 31.81 -3.01
N ARG A 89 -15.29 31.05 -3.64
CA ARG A 89 -15.65 31.20 -5.05
C ARG A 89 -16.13 32.62 -5.35
N ALA A 90 -16.98 33.19 -4.49
CA ALA A 90 -17.47 34.56 -4.65
C ALA A 90 -16.38 35.63 -4.46
N MET A 91 -15.30 35.31 -3.73
CA MET A 91 -14.18 36.21 -3.48
C MET A 91 -13.00 36.03 -4.46
N LYS A 92 -13.09 35.09 -5.41
CA LYS A 92 -12.00 34.76 -6.33
C LYS A 92 -11.48 35.96 -7.12
N ASP A 93 -12.37 36.88 -7.49
CA ASP A 93 -12.02 38.10 -8.24
C ASP A 93 -11.53 39.27 -7.36
N SER A 94 -11.41 39.06 -6.05
CA SER A 94 -10.90 40.08 -5.11
C SER A 94 -9.38 40.17 -5.14
N GLN A 95 -8.83 41.35 -4.85
CA GLN A 95 -7.39 41.59 -4.88
C GLN A 95 -6.59 40.82 -3.81
N ASP A 96 -7.24 40.37 -2.74
CA ASP A 96 -6.60 39.70 -1.59
C ASP A 96 -6.75 38.17 -1.63
N PHE A 97 -7.23 37.62 -2.75
CA PHE A 97 -7.53 36.21 -2.87
C PHE A 97 -6.28 35.34 -3.09
N THR A 98 -6.17 34.26 -2.32
CA THR A 98 -5.10 33.25 -2.42
C THR A 98 -5.64 31.95 -3.03
N PRO A 99 -5.13 31.49 -4.19
CA PRO A 99 -5.60 30.25 -4.83
C PRO A 99 -5.48 28.99 -3.98
N HIS A 100 -4.48 28.94 -3.08
CA HIS A 100 -4.28 27.82 -2.15
C HIS A 100 -5.45 27.68 -1.17
N GLU A 101 -6.23 28.74 -0.92
CA GLU A 101 -7.40 28.67 -0.06
C GLU A 101 -8.56 27.89 -0.71
N MET A 102 -8.61 27.81 -2.05
CA MET A 102 -9.74 27.15 -2.73
C MET A 102 -9.82 25.66 -2.42
N HIS A 103 -8.72 24.93 -2.54
CA HIS A 103 -8.74 23.48 -2.41
C HIS A 103 -8.94 23.06 -0.95
N HIS A 104 -8.37 23.82 -0.01
CA HIS A 104 -8.63 23.66 1.42
C HIS A 104 -10.11 23.87 1.76
N GLN A 105 -10.72 24.93 1.22
CA GLN A 105 -12.12 25.23 1.50
C GLN A 105 -13.07 24.26 0.78
N LEU A 106 -12.67 23.74 -0.38
CA LEU A 106 -13.35 22.63 -1.05
C LEU A 106 -13.29 21.34 -0.22
N TYR A 107 -12.13 20.99 0.33
CA TYR A 107 -12.00 19.84 1.24
C TYR A 107 -12.85 20.02 2.51
N LYS A 108 -12.90 21.23 3.08
CA LYS A 108 -13.78 21.55 4.21
C LYS A 108 -15.26 21.38 3.84
N ALA A 109 -15.68 21.85 2.67
CA ALA A 109 -17.04 21.68 2.17
C ALA A 109 -17.38 20.20 2.00
N PHE A 110 -16.54 19.44 1.29
CA PHE A 110 -16.66 17.98 1.14
C PHE A 110 -16.80 17.28 2.49
N SER A 111 -15.89 17.57 3.42
CA SER A 111 -15.91 17.01 4.77
C SER A 111 -17.14 17.40 5.58
N LYS A 112 -17.73 18.58 5.32
CA LYS A 112 -18.95 19.05 5.98
C LYS A 112 -20.17 18.33 5.43
N TYR A 113 -20.30 18.20 4.11
CA TYR A 113 -21.38 17.44 3.47
C TYR A 113 -21.35 15.97 3.88
N LEU A 114 -20.17 15.34 3.86
CA LEU A 114 -20.02 13.95 4.31
C LEU A 114 -20.50 13.78 5.75
N ARG A 115 -20.07 14.64 6.68
CA ARG A 115 -20.52 14.59 8.09
C ARG A 115 -22.01 14.86 8.27
N LYS A 116 -22.59 15.76 7.47
CA LYS A 116 -24.02 16.11 7.59
C LYS A 116 -24.95 15.14 6.88
N SER A 117 -24.43 14.28 6.02
CA SER A 117 -25.21 13.26 5.33
C SER A 117 -25.66 12.15 6.30
N PRO A 118 -26.81 11.49 6.03
CA PRO A 118 -27.27 10.35 6.83
C PRO A 118 -26.19 9.27 6.92
N GLY A 119 -25.79 8.89 8.13
CA GLY A 119 -24.75 7.90 8.36
C GLY A 119 -23.30 8.39 8.19
N GLY A 120 -23.05 9.54 7.56
CA GLY A 120 -21.69 9.98 7.23
C GLY A 120 -20.87 10.54 8.41
N ASN A 121 -21.47 10.71 9.59
CA ASN A 121 -20.75 10.92 10.85
C ASN A 121 -20.09 9.65 11.40
N LYS A 122 -20.32 8.50 10.77
CA LYS A 122 -19.72 7.22 11.15
C LYS A 122 -18.93 6.69 9.96
N THR A 123 -17.78 6.09 10.24
CA THR A 123 -17.07 5.30 9.23
C THR A 123 -17.95 4.10 8.84
N PRO A 124 -18.10 3.80 7.54
CA PRO A 124 -18.82 2.61 7.10
C PRO A 124 -18.22 1.33 7.69
N ILE A 125 -19.04 0.30 7.88
CA ILE A 125 -18.65 -0.96 8.55
C ILE A 125 -17.48 -1.66 7.85
N PHE A 126 -17.27 -1.42 6.56
CA PHE A 126 -16.22 -2.03 5.75
C PHE A 126 -14.87 -1.30 5.81
N TRP A 127 -14.80 -0.16 6.50
CA TRP A 127 -13.61 0.69 6.55
C TRP A 127 -13.21 0.98 7.99
N ASP A 128 -11.92 0.85 8.27
CA ASP A 128 -11.29 1.29 9.51
C ASP A 128 -10.39 2.50 9.24
N MET A 129 -10.53 3.52 10.08
CA MET A 129 -9.71 4.73 9.97
C MET A 129 -8.29 4.46 10.43
N VAL A 130 -7.31 4.93 9.67
CA VAL A 130 -5.89 4.85 10.07
C VAL A 130 -5.58 5.98 11.05
N SER A 131 -4.96 5.65 12.18
CA SER A 131 -4.43 6.66 13.10
C SER A 131 -3.24 7.37 12.47
N MET A 132 -3.31 8.70 12.42
CA MET A 132 -2.23 9.53 11.87
C MET A 132 -1.11 9.82 12.88
N GLU A 133 -1.29 9.41 14.14
CA GLU A 133 -0.38 9.74 15.26
C GLU A 133 0.79 8.76 15.41
N GLU A 134 0.72 7.56 14.82
CA GLU A 134 1.69 6.47 15.10
C GLU A 134 2.87 6.39 14.12
N ASP A 135 2.85 7.14 13.00
CA ASP A 135 3.85 7.00 11.94
C ASP A 135 4.18 8.37 11.31
N ASP A 136 4.67 9.30 12.14
CA ASP A 136 4.98 10.70 11.80
C ASP A 136 5.78 10.91 10.49
N SER A 137 6.52 9.90 10.04
CA SER A 137 7.30 9.94 8.79
C SER A 137 6.47 9.78 7.51
N LEU A 138 5.27 9.21 7.60
CA LEU A 138 4.38 8.94 6.46
C LEU A 138 3.32 10.03 6.28
N PHE A 139 2.92 10.67 7.38
CA PHE A 139 1.78 11.60 7.42
C PHE A 139 2.17 13.09 7.44
N ASN A 140 3.40 13.43 7.85
CA ASN A 140 3.92 14.80 7.77
C ASN A 140 4.65 15.00 6.43
N SER A 141 3.98 15.60 5.45
CA SER A 141 4.61 16.06 4.22
C SER A 141 4.88 17.56 4.29
N ASN A 142 6.15 17.88 4.49
CA ASN A 142 6.80 19.08 3.98
C ASN A 142 7.94 18.63 3.05
N ASP A 143 7.66 17.64 2.20
CA ASP A 143 8.59 17.21 1.18
C ASP A 143 8.52 18.17 -0.01
N GLN A 144 9.54 18.13 -0.86
CA GLN A 144 9.69 19.04 -2.00
C GLN A 144 8.51 19.03 -2.98
N HIS A 145 7.54 18.11 -2.83
CA HIS A 145 6.42 17.88 -3.73
C HIS A 145 5.10 18.53 -3.27
N GLY A 146 5.09 19.19 -2.10
CA GLY A 146 3.99 20.08 -1.70
C GLY A 146 2.63 19.40 -1.56
N PHE A 147 2.51 18.39 -0.70
CA PHE A 147 1.23 17.78 -0.35
C PHE A 147 1.04 17.68 1.16
N THR A 148 -0.18 17.38 1.62
CA THR A 148 -0.52 17.01 3.01
C THR A 148 -1.55 15.88 3.02
N ILE A 149 -1.39 14.90 3.92
CA ILE A 149 -2.37 13.81 4.07
C ILE A 149 -3.42 14.23 5.09
N GLN A 150 -4.68 14.25 4.66
CA GLN A 150 -5.81 14.69 5.47
C GLN A 150 -6.56 13.52 6.13
N ARG A 151 -6.62 12.37 5.44
CA ARG A 151 -7.34 11.18 5.92
C ARG A 151 -6.79 9.91 5.31
N GLY A 152 -6.91 8.82 6.06
CA GLY A 152 -6.54 7.48 5.63
C GLY A 152 -7.51 6.44 6.17
N ALA A 153 -7.79 5.40 5.39
CA ALA A 153 -8.61 4.27 5.79
C ALA A 153 -8.12 2.96 5.14
N THR A 154 -8.42 1.84 5.77
CA THR A 154 -8.13 0.48 5.28
C THR A 154 -9.36 -0.41 5.44
N SER A 155 -9.43 -1.51 4.68
CA SER A 155 -10.51 -2.48 4.85
C SER A 155 -10.60 -3.00 6.29
N ALA A 156 -11.81 -2.98 6.86
CA ALA A 156 -12.07 -3.45 8.22
C ALA A 156 -12.23 -4.98 8.33
N ASP A 157 -12.46 -5.66 7.21
CA ASP A 157 -12.75 -7.10 7.20
C ASP A 157 -11.51 -7.99 7.45
N GLY A 158 -10.31 -7.39 7.43
CA GLY A 158 -9.03 -8.07 7.54
C GLY A 158 -8.71 -9.04 6.39
N LYS A 159 -9.56 -9.11 5.36
CA LYS A 159 -9.45 -10.04 4.23
C LYS A 159 -9.14 -9.33 2.93
N ALA A 160 -9.73 -8.16 2.73
CA ALA A 160 -9.38 -7.23 1.67
C ALA A 160 -8.18 -6.37 2.10
N ALA A 161 -7.29 -6.10 1.14
CA ALA A 161 -6.12 -5.25 1.35
C ALA A 161 -6.35 -3.81 0.85
N HIS A 162 -7.61 -3.43 0.62
CA HIS A 162 -7.98 -2.13 0.06
C HIS A 162 -7.64 -0.99 1.01
N GLN A 163 -7.12 0.08 0.43
CA GLN A 163 -6.71 1.27 1.14
C GLN A 163 -7.27 2.53 0.47
N LEU A 164 -7.52 3.54 1.28
CA LEU A 164 -7.99 4.85 0.85
C LEU A 164 -7.15 5.92 1.54
N VAL A 165 -6.75 6.94 0.79
CA VAL A 165 -6.11 8.14 1.31
C VAL A 165 -6.70 9.38 0.67
N VAL A 166 -6.88 10.43 1.47
CA VAL A 166 -7.29 11.76 1.04
C VAL A 166 -6.14 12.71 1.30
N MET A 167 -5.74 13.44 0.27
CA MET A 167 -4.63 14.39 0.33
C MET A 167 -5.03 15.76 -0.20
N GLU A 168 -4.34 16.79 0.26
CA GLU A 168 -4.31 18.11 -0.35
C GLU A 168 -2.94 18.32 -0.99
N SER A 169 -2.89 19.03 -2.12
CA SER A 169 -1.65 19.45 -2.76
C SER A 169 -1.64 20.94 -2.99
N GLU A 170 -0.46 21.53 -2.83
CA GLU A 170 -0.20 22.93 -3.08
C GLU A 170 0.06 23.21 -4.58
N GLU A 171 0.29 22.17 -5.39
CA GLU A 171 0.64 22.30 -6.80
C GLU A 171 -0.17 21.38 -7.72
N CYS A 172 -0.68 21.92 -8.84
CA CYS A 172 -1.32 21.15 -9.92
C CYS A 172 -0.54 21.37 -11.22
N TYR A 173 0.29 20.41 -11.60
CA TYR A 173 1.14 20.55 -12.79
C TYR A 173 0.43 20.26 -14.12
N HIS A 174 -0.67 19.51 -14.10
CA HIS A 174 -1.37 19.10 -15.31
C HIS A 174 -2.83 18.75 -15.05
N ASP A 175 -3.73 19.19 -15.94
CA ASP A 175 -5.18 18.94 -15.87
C ASP A 175 -5.57 17.47 -16.13
N VAL A 176 -4.68 16.71 -16.76
CA VAL A 176 -4.95 15.36 -17.23
C VAL A 176 -4.10 14.40 -16.41
N LEU A 177 -2.78 14.50 -16.54
CA LEU A 177 -1.86 13.55 -15.92
C LEU A 177 -1.68 13.77 -14.42
N PRO A 178 -1.49 12.68 -13.65
CA PRO A 178 -1.14 12.77 -12.24
C PRO A 178 0.23 13.40 -12.01
N SER A 179 0.37 14.10 -10.90
CA SER A 179 1.63 14.69 -10.45
C SER A 179 2.55 13.64 -9.82
N VAL A 180 3.84 13.96 -9.76
CA VAL A 180 4.82 13.18 -9.00
C VAL A 180 4.41 13.08 -7.53
N GLY A 181 3.84 14.14 -6.95
CA GLY A 181 3.35 14.17 -5.57
C GLY A 181 2.21 13.17 -5.33
N GLU A 182 1.21 13.15 -6.22
CA GLU A 182 0.09 12.20 -6.14
C GLU A 182 0.58 10.75 -6.23
N LEU A 183 1.50 10.46 -7.15
CA LEU A 183 2.11 9.13 -7.29
C LEU A 183 2.99 8.77 -6.07
N ASN A 184 3.66 9.74 -5.47
CA ASN A 184 4.47 9.53 -4.27
C ASN A 184 3.59 9.13 -3.08
N VAL A 185 2.45 9.83 -2.88
CA VAL A 185 1.45 9.48 -1.86
C VAL A 185 0.91 8.07 -2.10
N LEU A 186 0.51 7.76 -3.33
CA LEU A 186 0.01 6.43 -3.70
C LEU A 186 1.01 5.32 -3.31
N VAL A 187 2.26 5.45 -3.77
CA VAL A 187 3.32 4.46 -3.52
C VAL A 187 3.65 4.35 -2.03
N ARG A 188 3.74 5.48 -1.31
CA ARG A 188 3.96 5.48 0.14
C ARG A 188 2.85 4.74 0.87
N TRP A 189 1.60 5.01 0.52
CA TRP A 189 0.46 4.39 1.18
C TRP A 189 0.42 2.88 0.93
N MET A 190 0.65 2.44 -0.30
CA MET A 190 0.83 1.02 -0.63
C MET A 190 1.93 0.38 0.22
N LEU A 191 3.11 1.01 0.35
CA LEU A 191 4.20 0.52 1.20
C LEU A 191 3.80 0.39 2.68
N CYS A 192 2.93 1.27 3.18
CA CYS A 192 2.37 1.14 4.54
C CYS A 192 1.53 -0.13 4.67
N GLY A 193 0.72 -0.44 3.66
CA GLY A 193 -0.03 -1.70 3.57
C GLY A 193 0.87 -2.92 3.68
N PHE A 194 1.94 -2.95 2.89
CA PHE A 194 2.94 -4.02 2.95
C PHE A 194 3.57 -4.16 4.33
N LYS A 195 3.98 -3.06 4.96
CA LYS A 195 4.56 -3.08 6.32
C LYS A 195 3.57 -3.62 7.35
N ASN A 196 2.33 -3.15 7.34
CA ASN A 196 1.31 -3.58 8.29
C ASN A 196 1.01 -5.08 8.14
N HIS A 197 0.93 -5.58 6.91
CA HIS A 197 0.69 -7.00 6.66
C HIS A 197 1.88 -7.89 7.07
N LYS A 198 3.13 -7.45 6.86
CA LYS A 198 4.33 -8.16 7.39
C LYS A 198 4.28 -8.36 8.90
N HIS A 199 3.89 -7.34 9.65
CA HIS A 199 3.77 -7.42 11.10
C HIS A 199 2.69 -8.45 11.53
N GLN A 200 1.61 -8.58 10.76
CA GLN A 200 0.53 -9.54 11.02
C GLN A 200 0.95 -10.99 10.71
N PHE A 201 1.69 -11.24 9.61
CA PHE A 201 2.27 -12.57 9.31
C PHE A 201 3.21 -13.07 10.40
N GLY A 202 4.06 -12.17 10.93
CA GLY A 202 5.04 -12.53 11.95
C GLY A 202 4.41 -12.90 13.29
N ARG A 203 3.22 -12.37 13.61
CA ARG A 203 2.62 -12.51 14.94
C ARG A 203 1.48 -13.54 15.04
N TYR A 204 0.60 -13.69 14.04
CA TYR A 204 -0.68 -14.37 14.28
C TYR A 204 -1.22 -15.31 13.18
N HIS A 205 -0.81 -15.19 11.91
CA HIS A 205 -1.54 -15.85 10.82
C HIS A 205 -0.67 -16.61 9.81
N ARG A 206 -0.02 -17.70 10.22
CA ARG A 206 0.66 -18.65 9.30
C ARG A 206 -0.29 -19.41 8.36
N HIS A 207 -1.59 -19.35 8.60
CA HIS A 207 -2.61 -20.17 7.92
C HIS A 207 -3.60 -19.36 7.07
N GLU A 208 -3.53 -18.03 7.08
CA GLU A 208 -4.40 -17.19 6.26
C GLU A 208 -3.80 -16.98 4.87
N ARG A 209 -4.68 -16.74 3.88
CA ARG A 209 -4.24 -16.48 2.51
C ARG A 209 -3.48 -15.15 2.50
N PRO A 210 -2.26 -15.11 1.93
CA PRO A 210 -1.50 -13.88 1.87
C PRO A 210 -2.23 -12.88 0.98
N GLN A 211 -2.39 -11.64 1.47
CA GLN A 211 -2.79 -10.53 0.64
C GLN A 211 -1.57 -10.05 -0.15
N LEU A 212 -1.73 -9.89 -1.47
CA LEU A 212 -0.59 -9.61 -2.36
C LEU A 212 -0.71 -8.31 -3.17
N ASP A 213 -1.90 -7.72 -3.29
CA ASP A 213 -2.13 -6.66 -4.29
C ASP A 213 -2.35 -5.25 -3.73
N PHE A 214 -2.61 -5.10 -2.42
CA PHE A 214 -2.77 -3.81 -1.70
C PHE A 214 -3.31 -2.66 -2.57
N PRO A 215 -4.52 -2.81 -3.17
CA PRO A 215 -5.06 -1.78 -4.03
C PRO A 215 -5.32 -0.52 -3.21
N THR A 216 -4.87 0.62 -3.72
CA THR A 216 -4.93 1.90 -3.00
C THR A 216 -5.61 2.95 -3.86
N MET A 217 -6.61 3.64 -3.28
CA MET A 217 -7.26 4.80 -3.89
C MET A 217 -6.79 6.09 -3.21
N VAL A 218 -6.53 7.12 -4.01
CA VAL A 218 -6.16 8.47 -3.58
C VAL A 218 -7.23 9.46 -4.05
N ILE A 219 -7.75 10.29 -3.17
CA ILE A 219 -8.53 11.47 -3.51
C ILE A 219 -7.65 12.70 -3.29
N SER A 220 -7.29 13.39 -4.36
CA SER A 220 -6.36 14.51 -4.36
C SER A 220 -7.09 15.82 -4.54
N PHE A 221 -7.12 16.66 -3.50
CA PHE A 221 -7.57 18.04 -3.56
C PHE A 221 -6.41 18.92 -4.06
N LEU A 222 -6.54 19.40 -5.29
CA LEU A 222 -5.53 20.13 -6.04
C LEU A 222 -5.86 21.63 -6.08
N PRO A 223 -4.88 22.52 -6.30
CA PRO A 223 -5.09 23.96 -6.42
C PRO A 223 -6.17 24.35 -7.45
N ASP A 224 -6.67 25.58 -7.32
CA ASP A 224 -7.74 26.13 -8.15
C ASP A 224 -9.05 25.30 -8.10
N ALA A 225 -9.38 24.77 -6.92
CA ALA A 225 -10.59 23.97 -6.69
C ALA A 225 -10.69 22.73 -7.56
N ARG A 226 -9.59 22.01 -7.73
CA ARG A 226 -9.56 20.81 -8.56
C ARG A 226 -9.54 19.57 -7.70
N VAL A 227 -10.13 18.48 -8.19
CA VAL A 227 -10.02 17.17 -7.54
C VAL A 227 -9.70 16.10 -8.57
N ARG A 228 -8.82 15.18 -8.19
CA ARG A 228 -8.48 13.98 -8.95
C ARG A 228 -8.65 12.75 -8.09
N VAL A 229 -9.13 11.67 -8.67
CA VAL A 229 -9.12 10.34 -8.06
C VAL A 229 -8.10 9.49 -8.79
N LEU A 230 -7.22 8.82 -8.03
CA LEU A 230 -6.27 7.83 -8.52
C LEU A 230 -6.56 6.49 -7.86
N HIS A 231 -6.36 5.40 -8.58
CA HIS A 231 -6.27 4.07 -7.97
C HIS A 231 -5.07 3.31 -8.51
N GLY A 232 -4.31 2.71 -7.61
CA GLY A 232 -3.10 1.94 -7.92
C GLY A 232 -3.21 0.50 -7.45
N TYR A 233 -2.70 -0.44 -8.24
CA TYR A 233 -2.61 -1.86 -7.89
C TYR A 233 -1.51 -2.54 -8.70
N PHE A 234 -1.04 -3.69 -8.23
CA PHE A 234 -0.11 -4.51 -9.01
C PHE A 234 -0.83 -5.47 -9.93
N ASP A 235 -0.37 -5.53 -11.17
CA ASP A 235 -0.78 -6.54 -12.14
C ASP A 235 0.41 -6.93 -13.00
N GLU A 236 0.60 -8.23 -13.21
CA GLU A 236 1.73 -8.81 -13.96
C GLU A 236 3.11 -8.23 -13.55
N GLY A 237 3.30 -7.96 -12.25
CA GLY A 237 4.56 -7.43 -11.70
C GLY A 237 4.80 -5.94 -11.96
N ARG A 238 3.83 -5.21 -12.52
CA ARG A 238 3.89 -3.76 -12.75
C ARG A 238 2.86 -3.02 -11.92
N LEU A 239 3.18 -1.78 -11.55
CA LEU A 239 2.20 -0.90 -10.90
C LEU A 239 1.30 -0.31 -11.98
N LYS A 240 0.04 -0.72 -11.99
CA LYS A 240 -1.02 -0.10 -12.78
C LYS A 240 -1.62 1.03 -11.97
N VAL A 241 -1.76 2.21 -12.58
CA VAL A 241 -2.41 3.37 -11.97
C VAL A 241 -3.48 3.85 -12.93
N ALA A 242 -4.74 3.85 -12.53
CA ALA A 242 -5.75 4.60 -13.26
C ALA A 242 -6.13 5.90 -12.54
N TYR A 243 -6.45 6.92 -13.34
CA TYR A 243 -6.62 8.29 -12.87
C TYR A 243 -7.78 8.97 -13.58
N THR A 244 -8.49 9.84 -12.87
CA THR A 244 -9.44 10.76 -13.48
C THR A 244 -8.72 12.02 -13.97
N GLN A 245 -9.29 12.71 -14.96
CA GLN A 245 -8.89 14.10 -15.20
C GLN A 245 -9.16 14.94 -13.94
N ALA A 246 -8.40 16.03 -13.76
CA ALA A 246 -8.62 16.94 -12.65
C ALA A 246 -9.93 17.71 -12.88
N LEU A 247 -10.97 17.39 -12.11
CA LEU A 247 -12.26 18.06 -12.23
C LEU A 247 -12.19 19.42 -11.56
N ASN A 248 -12.59 20.46 -12.28
CA ASN A 248 -12.69 21.82 -11.75
C ASN A 248 -14.05 22.03 -11.05
N PHE A 249 -14.04 22.31 -9.75
CA PHE A 249 -15.23 22.60 -8.94
C PHE A 249 -15.64 24.07 -8.95
N ASP A 250 -14.82 24.96 -9.53
CA ASP A 250 -15.15 26.37 -9.77
C ASP A 250 -16.05 26.57 -11.02
N ALA A 251 -16.74 25.53 -11.45
CA ALA A 251 -17.63 25.55 -12.62
C ALA A 251 -19.12 25.51 -12.20
N GLU A 252 -20.01 25.76 -13.17
CA GLU A 252 -21.47 25.88 -12.94
C GLU A 252 -22.13 24.59 -12.40
N ASP A 253 -21.49 23.44 -12.59
CA ASP A 253 -21.93 22.09 -12.19
C ASP A 253 -21.36 21.64 -10.83
N TYR A 254 -21.07 22.60 -9.94
CA TYR A 254 -20.47 22.34 -8.63
C TYR A 254 -21.22 21.30 -7.79
N ALA A 255 -22.56 21.42 -7.68
CA ALA A 255 -23.37 20.52 -6.86
C ALA A 255 -23.31 19.07 -7.36
N ASP A 256 -23.43 18.87 -8.68
CA ASP A 256 -23.35 17.54 -9.29
C ASP A 256 -21.97 16.92 -9.08
N LYS A 257 -20.89 17.70 -9.22
CA LYS A 257 -19.52 17.26 -8.96
C LYS A 257 -19.27 16.92 -7.50
N MET A 258 -19.84 17.69 -6.57
CA MET A 258 -19.74 17.41 -5.15
C MET A 258 -20.50 16.13 -4.79
N ASP A 259 -21.68 15.91 -5.35
CA ASP A 259 -22.40 14.64 -5.21
C ASP A 259 -21.60 13.46 -5.78
N GLY A 260 -20.95 13.62 -6.94
CA GLY A 260 -20.03 12.61 -7.47
C GLY A 260 -18.82 12.35 -6.56
N LEU A 261 -18.23 13.41 -6.01
CA LEU A 261 -17.10 13.29 -5.08
C LEU A 261 -17.50 12.60 -3.76
N LEU A 262 -18.71 12.82 -3.27
CA LEU A 262 -19.24 12.15 -2.09
C LEU A 262 -19.42 10.64 -2.32
N GLN A 263 -19.73 10.21 -3.55
CA GLN A 263 -19.79 8.77 -3.91
C GLN A 263 -18.40 8.11 -3.88
N TRP A 264 -17.34 8.88 -4.08
CA TRP A 264 -15.96 8.43 -3.91
C TRP A 264 -15.48 8.44 -2.46
N ALA A 265 -16.19 9.08 -1.52
CA ALA A 265 -15.74 9.20 -0.13
C ALA A 265 -15.54 7.83 0.54
N TRP A 266 -16.35 6.84 0.13
CA TRP A 266 -16.30 5.46 0.61
C TRP A 266 -16.66 4.52 -0.56
N PRO A 267 -15.72 4.24 -1.46
CA PRO A 267 -16.01 3.48 -2.67
C PRO A 267 -16.41 2.04 -2.34
N LEU A 268 -17.17 1.42 -3.24
CA LEU A 268 -17.38 -0.02 -3.21
C LEU A 268 -16.07 -0.69 -3.62
N THR A 269 -15.62 -1.61 -2.78
CA THR A 269 -14.43 -2.42 -3.04
C THR A 269 -14.83 -3.71 -3.75
N ASP A 270 -14.26 -3.93 -4.93
CA ASP A 270 -14.37 -5.19 -5.67
C ASP A 270 -12.96 -5.75 -5.92
N GLY A 271 -12.87 -6.96 -6.46
CA GLY A 271 -11.63 -7.66 -6.71
C GLY A 271 -11.14 -8.43 -5.48
N ASP A 272 -10.95 -9.73 -5.67
CA ASP A 272 -10.37 -10.60 -4.64
C ASP A 272 -8.85 -10.35 -4.55
N THR A 273 -8.43 -9.61 -3.51
CA THR A 273 -7.01 -9.33 -3.20
C THR A 273 -6.27 -10.54 -2.60
N THR A 274 -6.97 -11.68 -2.47
CA THR A 274 -6.42 -12.98 -2.04
C THR A 274 -6.22 -13.94 -3.22
N LYS A 275 -6.46 -13.48 -4.45
CA LYS A 275 -6.34 -14.31 -5.65
C LYS A 275 -4.95 -14.96 -5.71
N PRO A 276 -4.89 -16.27 -6.04
CA PRO A 276 -3.63 -16.94 -6.23
C PRO A 276 -2.90 -16.31 -7.41
N ILE A 277 -1.59 -16.26 -7.25
CA ILE A 277 -0.61 -15.96 -8.28
C ILE A 277 -1.00 -16.75 -9.54
N PRO A 278 -1.28 -16.11 -10.69
CA PRO A 278 -1.25 -16.83 -11.95
C PRO A 278 0.17 -17.37 -12.07
N LEU A 279 0.31 -18.69 -11.97
CA LEU A 279 1.56 -19.33 -12.31
C LEU A 279 1.90 -18.86 -13.73
N PRO A 280 3.15 -18.45 -14.01
CA PRO A 280 3.55 -18.24 -15.39
C PRO A 280 3.12 -19.49 -16.15
N THR A 281 2.31 -19.31 -17.20
CA THR A 281 2.05 -20.38 -18.15
C THR A 281 3.42 -20.79 -18.63
N ILE A 282 3.89 -21.94 -18.16
CA ILE A 282 4.91 -22.67 -18.89
C ILE A 282 4.16 -22.97 -20.18
N GLU A 283 4.47 -22.20 -21.22
CA GLU A 283 4.26 -22.69 -22.57
C GLU A 283 5.12 -23.95 -22.59
N ASP A 284 4.47 -25.09 -22.32
CA ASP A 284 5.01 -26.37 -22.69
C ASP A 284 5.17 -26.28 -24.20
N ASP A 285 6.34 -25.83 -24.64
CA ASP A 285 6.85 -26.04 -25.99
C ASP A 285 7.09 -27.57 -26.07
N GLU A 286 5.96 -28.30 -26.10
CA GLU A 286 5.86 -29.71 -26.43
C GLU A 286 6.24 -29.83 -27.91
N GLU A 287 7.54 -29.75 -28.20
CA GLU A 287 8.25 -30.08 -29.45
C GLU A 287 9.61 -29.34 -29.37
N ASP A 288 10.67 -29.80 -28.69
CA ASP A 288 11.73 -30.55 -29.41
C ASP A 288 12.97 -30.89 -28.53
N GLU A 289 12.95 -30.77 -27.20
CA GLU A 289 14.18 -31.01 -26.40
C GLU A 289 14.46 -32.48 -26.04
N TRP A 290 13.47 -33.37 -26.15
CA TRP A 290 13.67 -34.81 -25.91
C TRP A 290 14.39 -35.53 -27.06
N ASP A 291 14.31 -34.98 -28.28
CA ASP A 291 14.99 -35.51 -29.47
C ASP A 291 16.50 -35.23 -29.47
N GLU A 292 16.97 -34.21 -28.74
CA GLU A 292 18.40 -33.91 -28.62
C GLU A 292 19.10 -34.78 -27.56
N TRP A 293 18.40 -35.19 -26.50
CA TRP A 293 18.96 -36.06 -25.46
C TRP A 293 19.16 -37.51 -25.95
N GLU A 294 18.21 -38.08 -26.69
CA GLU A 294 18.41 -39.40 -27.33
C GLU A 294 19.54 -39.37 -28.36
N LYS A 295 19.70 -38.25 -29.09
CA LYS A 295 20.83 -38.03 -30.00
C LYS A 295 22.18 -37.90 -29.28
N TRP A 296 22.20 -37.32 -28.09
CA TRP A 296 23.42 -37.20 -27.26
C TRP A 296 23.82 -38.55 -26.67
N GLU A 297 22.87 -39.33 -26.19
CA GLU A 297 23.14 -40.67 -25.62
C GLU A 297 23.63 -41.66 -26.68
N LEU A 298 23.12 -41.58 -27.92
CA LEU A 298 23.60 -42.38 -29.05
C LEU A 298 25.04 -42.02 -29.47
N ARG A 299 25.41 -40.73 -29.47
CA ARG A 299 26.80 -40.32 -29.75
C ARG A 299 27.76 -40.77 -28.66
N TYR A 300 27.38 -40.67 -27.39
CA TYR A 300 28.22 -41.09 -26.28
C TYR A 300 28.40 -42.62 -26.23
N ARG A 301 27.43 -43.39 -26.73
CA ARG A 301 27.54 -44.85 -26.82
C ARG A 301 28.41 -45.29 -28.00
N GLU A 302 28.28 -44.66 -29.17
CA GLU A 302 29.14 -44.94 -30.34
C GLU A 302 30.61 -44.56 -30.11
N ASP A 303 30.91 -43.49 -29.35
CA ASP A 303 32.29 -43.12 -29.00
C ASP A 303 32.89 -43.97 -27.87
N SER A 304 32.06 -44.77 -27.17
CA SER A 304 32.50 -45.65 -26.06
C SER A 304 32.83 -47.09 -26.47
N GLU A 305 32.50 -47.48 -27.70
CA GLU A 305 32.69 -48.86 -28.21
C GLU A 305 33.91 -49.03 -29.13
N ASP A 306 34.69 -47.97 -29.41
CA ASP A 306 35.84 -48.03 -30.33
C ASP A 306 37.18 -47.53 -29.75
N GLU A 307 37.41 -47.64 -28.44
CA GLU A 307 38.78 -47.63 -27.88
C GLU A 307 38.94 -48.69 -26.78
N GLY A 308 38.79 -49.95 -27.18
CA GLY A 308 39.49 -51.04 -26.52
C GLY A 308 40.86 -51.21 -27.17
N LEU A 309 41.95 -50.91 -26.46
CA LEU A 309 43.14 -51.76 -26.29
C LEU A 309 44.31 -51.00 -25.62
N GLU A 310 44.72 -51.53 -24.45
CA GLU A 310 46.09 -51.54 -23.89
C GLU A 310 46.70 -50.17 -23.48
N THR A 311 47.23 -49.93 -22.28
CA THR A 311 48.17 -50.75 -21.49
C THR A 311 48.38 -50.11 -20.09
N GLU A 312 48.84 -50.92 -19.15
CA GLU A 312 49.21 -50.62 -17.77
C GLU A 312 50.35 -49.59 -17.59
N SER A 313 50.39 -48.92 -16.42
CA SER A 313 51.57 -48.74 -15.54
C SER A 313 51.62 -47.37 -14.81
N ASP A 314 51.44 -47.45 -13.48
CA ASP A 314 52.23 -46.88 -12.38
C ASP A 314 52.59 -45.39 -12.29
N GLY A 315 52.32 -44.82 -11.10
CA GLY A 315 53.24 -43.89 -10.44
C GLY A 315 52.60 -42.74 -9.66
N GLU A 316 52.59 -42.88 -8.32
CA GLU A 316 52.87 -41.85 -7.29
C GLU A 316 52.24 -40.44 -7.47
N GLY A 317 51.43 -39.88 -6.57
CA GLY A 317 51.41 -39.93 -5.12
C GLY A 317 51.02 -38.53 -4.63
N ASP A 318 50.32 -38.41 -3.49
CA ASP A 318 50.66 -37.53 -2.36
C ASP A 318 49.46 -37.42 -1.41
N SER A 319 49.81 -37.37 -0.13
CA SER A 319 48.98 -37.50 1.05
C SER A 319 48.49 -36.12 1.50
N THR A 320 47.29 -36.02 2.08
CA THR A 320 47.10 -35.57 3.48
C THR A 320 45.61 -35.37 3.81
N GLU A 321 45.18 -36.01 4.89
CA GLU A 321 43.95 -35.73 5.63
C GLU A 321 43.94 -34.30 6.18
N ALA A 322 42.77 -33.65 6.13
CA ALA A 322 42.36 -32.66 7.11
C ALA A 322 40.83 -32.58 7.21
N GLN A 323 40.25 -33.39 8.09
CA GLN A 323 39.03 -33.01 8.80
C GLN A 323 39.35 -31.83 9.72
N LYS A 324 38.54 -30.76 9.75
CA LYS A 324 38.20 -30.02 11.00
C LYS A 324 37.17 -28.89 10.75
N TYR A 325 36.04 -29.04 11.44
CA TYR A 325 35.19 -28.05 12.10
C TYR A 325 34.65 -26.85 11.32
N LEU A 326 33.35 -26.95 11.03
CA LEU A 326 32.41 -25.82 11.02
C LEU A 326 32.28 -25.30 12.46
N SER A 327 32.64 -24.04 12.68
CA SER A 327 32.31 -23.29 13.90
C SER A 327 31.68 -21.95 13.51
N ASP A 328 30.46 -21.76 14.00
CA ASP A 328 29.90 -20.55 14.61
C ASP A 328 30.06 -19.21 13.87
N TYR A 329 28.93 -18.72 13.34
CA TYR A 329 28.73 -17.32 12.98
C TYR A 329 27.46 -16.81 13.67
N GLU A 330 27.60 -16.50 14.96
CA GLU A 330 26.78 -15.55 15.70
C GLU A 330 27.56 -14.22 15.84
N SER A 331 26.84 -13.14 16.11
CA SER A 331 27.28 -11.73 16.29
C SER A 331 27.59 -10.97 14.99
N GLU A 332 27.18 -9.71 14.79
CA GLU A 332 26.74 -8.68 15.73
C GLU A 332 26.05 -7.56 14.91
N PHE A 333 24.89 -7.09 15.39
CA PHE A 333 24.21 -5.91 14.85
C PHE A 333 24.67 -4.72 15.70
N SER A 334 25.57 -3.90 15.18
CA SER A 334 26.03 -2.67 15.84
C SER A 334 25.09 -1.51 15.50
N GLN A 335 24.47 -0.97 16.55
CA GLN A 335 23.93 0.38 16.62
C GLN A 335 25.07 1.39 16.61
N GLU A 336 24.96 2.45 15.81
CA GLU A 336 25.66 3.72 16.06
C GLU A 336 24.67 4.87 15.85
N ASP A 337 24.38 5.52 16.99
CA ASP A 337 23.80 6.86 17.19
C ASP A 337 24.84 7.94 16.90
N GLU A 338 24.39 9.11 16.40
CA GLU A 338 24.93 10.45 16.73
C GLU A 338 23.76 11.46 16.62
N SER A 339 23.15 11.91 17.73
CA SER A 339 23.46 13.11 18.54
C SER A 339 23.21 14.45 17.79
N ASP A 340 22.70 15.57 18.33
CA ASP A 340 22.29 16.04 19.66
C ASP A 340 22.02 17.56 19.47
N TRP A 341 21.02 18.15 20.14
CA TRP A 341 20.98 19.58 20.51
C TRP A 341 19.97 19.79 21.65
N GLU A 342 20.52 20.11 22.82
CA GLU A 342 19.88 20.63 24.04
C GLU A 342 19.36 22.08 23.84
N ASP A 343 18.26 22.48 24.51
CA ASP A 343 18.29 23.37 25.69
C ASP A 343 16.85 23.72 26.21
N GLU A 344 16.80 24.17 27.47
CA GLU A 344 15.79 24.05 28.54
C GLU A 344 14.51 24.93 28.51
N GLY A 345 13.51 24.50 29.31
CA GLY A 345 12.58 25.40 30.00
C GLY A 345 11.29 24.75 30.57
N PRO A 346 10.95 24.87 31.88
CA PRO A 346 9.99 23.98 32.55
C PRO A 346 8.58 24.58 32.74
N VAL A 347 7.50 23.79 32.58
CA VAL A 347 6.17 24.09 33.17
C VAL A 347 5.40 22.80 33.53
N GLU A 348 5.29 22.58 34.83
CA GLU A 348 4.19 22.01 35.66
C GLU A 348 3.23 20.93 35.13
N GLU A 349 3.36 19.76 35.78
CA GLU A 349 2.36 18.78 36.27
C GLU A 349 0.88 18.91 35.87
N GLY A 350 0.33 17.80 35.35
CA GLY A 350 -1.11 17.55 35.36
C GLY A 350 -1.56 16.26 34.69
N TRP A 351 -1.60 15.17 35.48
CA TRP A 351 -2.37 13.92 35.28
C TRP A 351 -1.76 12.83 34.37
N MET A 352 -0.94 11.97 34.99
CA MET A 352 -0.84 10.56 34.58
C MET A 352 -1.92 9.75 35.30
N GLU A 353 -2.83 9.14 34.56
CA GLU A 353 -3.52 7.91 34.99
C GLU A 353 -2.96 6.76 34.16
N GLU A 354 -1.92 6.12 34.70
CA GLU A 354 -1.44 4.82 34.26
C GLU A 354 -2.54 3.77 34.45
N ASP A 355 -2.88 3.09 33.37
CA ASP A 355 -3.83 1.98 33.33
C ASP A 355 -3.22 0.75 34.02
N MET A 356 -3.26 0.77 35.35
CA MET A 356 -2.67 -0.23 36.22
C MET A 356 -3.54 -1.50 36.22
N MET A 357 -3.26 -2.45 35.33
CA MET A 357 -3.85 -3.79 35.34
C MET A 357 -3.82 -4.37 36.76
N SER A 358 -5.02 -4.54 37.36
CA SER A 358 -5.20 -5.04 38.72
C SER A 358 -4.38 -6.31 38.96
N ALA A 359 -3.61 -6.32 40.05
CA ALA A 359 -2.75 -7.45 40.45
C ALA A 359 -3.51 -8.79 40.53
N ASP A 360 -4.83 -8.76 40.72
CA ASP A 360 -5.69 -9.94 40.73
C ASP A 360 -5.90 -10.55 39.34
N ILE A 361 -5.87 -9.75 38.27
CA ILE A 361 -5.96 -10.24 36.89
C ILE A 361 -4.65 -10.92 36.50
N LYS A 362 -3.50 -10.29 36.82
CA LYS A 362 -2.17 -10.89 36.59
C LYS A 362 -2.02 -12.22 37.32
N ARG A 363 -2.50 -12.31 38.57
CA ARG A 363 -2.48 -13.55 39.36
C ARG A 363 -3.32 -14.66 38.72
N LYS A 364 -4.54 -14.35 38.26
CA LYS A 364 -5.42 -15.32 37.59
C LYS A 364 -4.85 -15.84 36.26
N ILE A 365 -4.10 -15.00 35.53
CA ILE A 365 -3.44 -15.41 34.28
C ILE A 365 -2.30 -16.38 34.58
N ILE A 366 -1.50 -16.10 35.62
CA ILE A 366 -0.38 -16.97 36.03
C ILE A 366 -0.91 -18.32 36.54
N GLU A 367 -1.93 -18.33 37.40
CA GLU A 367 -2.53 -19.58 37.91
C GLU A 367 -3.09 -20.47 36.77
N ARG A 368 -3.72 -19.87 35.75
CA ARG A 368 -4.21 -20.62 34.58
C ARG A 368 -3.09 -21.15 33.68
N LEU A 369 -1.97 -20.44 33.58
CA LEU A 369 -0.81 -20.89 32.82
C LEU A 369 -0.12 -22.06 33.53
N GLU A 370 0.03 -21.98 34.85
CA GLU A 370 0.61 -23.05 35.67
C GLU A 370 -0.27 -24.32 35.66
N GLU A 371 -1.59 -24.17 35.72
CA GLU A 371 -2.53 -25.29 35.61
C GLU A 371 -2.44 -25.99 34.24
N LYS A 372 -2.33 -25.21 33.15
CA LYS A 372 -2.14 -25.78 31.80
C LYS A 372 -0.79 -26.49 31.64
N ILE A 373 0.28 -25.94 32.20
CA ILE A 373 1.62 -26.56 32.15
C ILE A 373 1.63 -27.87 32.95
N ARG A 374 0.95 -27.91 34.10
CA ARG A 374 0.80 -29.14 34.90
C ARG A 374 0.03 -30.22 34.16
N CYS A 375 -1.08 -29.87 33.51
CA CYS A 375 -1.84 -30.82 32.69
C CYS A 375 -1.05 -31.35 31.48
N LEU A 376 -0.13 -30.57 30.93
CA LEU A 376 0.75 -31.01 29.83
C LEU A 376 1.90 -31.91 30.32
N GLY A 377 2.31 -31.80 31.58
CA GLY A 377 3.31 -32.68 32.20
C GLY A 377 2.79 -34.08 32.49
N GLU A 378 1.55 -34.22 32.97
CA GLU A 378 0.94 -35.52 33.29
C GLU A 378 0.63 -36.38 32.04
N VAL A 379 0.48 -35.76 30.87
CA VAL A 379 0.27 -36.48 29.59
C VAL A 379 1.56 -37.14 29.09
N ARG A 380 2.75 -36.70 29.54
CA ARG A 380 4.04 -37.29 29.15
C ARG A 380 4.49 -38.49 29.99
N GLU A 381 3.79 -38.82 31.09
CA GLU A 381 4.11 -40.01 31.91
C GLU A 381 3.19 -41.22 31.62
N LEU A 382 2.25 -41.11 30.66
CA LEU A 382 1.33 -42.19 30.27
C LEU A 382 1.45 -42.64 28.81
N THR A 383 2.54 -42.26 28.13
CA THR A 383 2.98 -42.83 26.84
C THR A 383 4.39 -43.35 26.98
#